data_AF-A0A7V8E6Z1-F1
#
_entry.id   AF-A0A7V8E6Z1-F1
#
_cell.length_a   1.000
_cell.length_b   1.000
_cell.length_c   1.000
_cell.angle_alpha   90.00
_cell.angle_beta   90.00
_cell.angle_gamma   90.00
#
_symmetry.space_group_name_H-M   'P 1'
#
loop_
_entity.id
_entity.type
_entity.pdbx_description
1 polymer ?
#
loop_
_entity_poly.entity_id
_entity_poly.type
_entity_poly.pdbx_seq_one_letter_code
_entity_poly.pdbx_strand_id
1 'polypeptide(L)'
;MADQVKLLLDEDTRPLLAATLRERGFDAVHVNQLGLSGWTDVAILREAERQGRALLTHNVADFALIAADWAKRGTPHHGVILAPQRPFRELLARPPGEAPGGRR
;
A
#
# COMPACT_ATOMS: atom_id res chain seq x y z
N MET A 1 -10.56 21.97 -1.14
CA MET A 1 -9.27 21.30 -1.38
C MET A 1 -9.48 19.85 -1.02
N ALA A 2 -9.41 18.92 -1.98
CA ALA A 2 -9.55 17.50 -1.66
C ALA A 2 -8.29 17.07 -0.89
N ASP A 3 -8.47 16.43 0.26
CA ASP A 3 -7.36 15.92 1.05
C ASP A 3 -6.63 14.84 0.24
N GLN A 4 -5.32 15.00 0.04
CA GLN A 4 -4.55 14.10 -0.80
C GLN A 4 -4.26 12.82 -0.02
N VAL A 5 -4.67 11.67 -0.56
CA VAL A 5 -4.42 10.36 0.08
C VAL A 5 -2.91 10.16 0.24
N LYS A 6 -2.49 9.92 1.49
CA LYS A 6 -1.11 9.56 1.83
C LYS A 6 -1.01 8.06 2.05
N LEU A 7 0.00 7.45 1.46
CA LEU A 7 0.20 6.00 1.48
C LEU A 7 1.47 5.66 2.26
N LEU A 8 1.35 4.65 3.14
CA LEU A 8 2.47 3.86 3.63
C LEU A 8 2.42 2.51 2.91
N LEU A 9 3.51 2.14 2.24
CA LEU A 9 3.63 0.89 1.50
C LEU A 9 4.38 -0.11 2.37
N ASP A 10 3.76 -1.27 2.56
CA ASP A 10 4.24 -2.36 3.39
C ASP A 10 5.49 -3.06 2.83
N GLU A 11 6.15 -3.90 3.63
CA GLU A 11 7.43 -4.53 3.28
C GLU A 11 7.34 -5.52 2.11
N ASP A 12 6.17 -6.12 1.93
CA ASP A 12 5.89 -7.07 0.85
C ASP A 12 5.63 -6.40 -0.51
N THR A 13 5.52 -5.07 -0.50
CA THR A 13 5.43 -4.27 -1.72
C THR A 13 6.82 -4.02 -2.31
N ARG A 14 6.86 -3.53 -3.55
CA ARG A 14 8.12 -3.19 -4.20
C ARG A 14 8.52 -1.76 -3.79
N PRO A 15 9.76 -1.50 -3.30
CA PRO A 15 10.22 -0.15 -2.98
C PRO A 15 10.09 0.85 -4.15
N LEU A 16 10.29 0.38 -5.38
CA LEU A 16 10.12 1.18 -6.59
C LEU A 16 8.69 1.71 -6.77
N LEU A 17 7.68 1.03 -6.22
CA LEU A 17 6.29 1.45 -6.29
C LEU A 17 6.09 2.82 -5.59
N ALA A 18 6.70 3.05 -4.43
CA ALA A 18 6.61 4.33 -3.73
C ALA A 18 7.19 5.48 -4.58
N ALA A 19 8.33 5.26 -5.25
CA ALA A 19 8.89 6.24 -6.17
C ALA A 19 7.97 6.48 -7.38
N THR A 20 7.47 5.41 -7.99
CA THR A 20 6.59 5.42 -9.16
C THR A 20 5.25 6.13 -8.90
N LEU A 21 4.71 6.00 -7.68
CA LEU A 21 3.50 6.69 -7.23
C LEU A 21 3.76 8.18 -7.01
N ARG A 22 4.90 8.54 -6.41
CA ARG A 22 5.31 9.94 -6.23
C ARG A 22 5.50 10.67 -7.56
N GLU A 23 6.10 10.01 -8.55
CA GLU A 23 6.22 10.55 -9.92
C GLU A 23 4.85 10.81 -10.56
N ARG A 24 3.81 10.11 -10.13
CA ARG A 24 2.41 10.31 -10.56
C ARG A 24 1.64 11.30 -9.69
N GLY A 25 2.29 11.96 -8.74
CA GLY A 25 1.70 13.00 -7.89
C GLY A 25 1.04 12.51 -6.60
N PHE A 26 1.19 11.23 -6.23
CA PHE A 26 0.68 10.71 -4.95
C PHE A 26 1.70 10.93 -3.81
N ASP A 27 1.22 11.09 -2.57
CA ASP A 27 2.09 11.04 -1.38
C ASP A 27 2.23 9.57 -0.97
N ALA A 28 3.39 8.98 -1.23
CA ALA A 28 3.66 7.57 -0.95
C ALA A 28 5.06 7.40 -0.36
N VAL A 29 5.15 6.60 0.70
CA VAL A 29 6.42 6.22 1.35
C VAL A 29 6.43 4.72 1.62
N HIS A 30 7.57 4.08 1.44
CA HIS A 30 7.76 2.66 1.75
C HIS A 30 8.32 2.48 3.18
N VAL A 31 7.96 1.41 3.88
CA VAL A 31 8.44 1.10 5.24
C VAL A 31 9.97 1.17 5.37
N ASN A 32 10.71 0.67 4.38
CA ASN A 32 12.17 0.79 4.30
C ASN A 32 12.70 2.23 4.40
N GLN A 33 11.99 3.20 3.80
CA GLN A 33 12.41 4.61 3.84
C GLN A 33 12.19 5.25 5.22
N LEU A 34 11.34 4.64 6.05
CA LEU A 34 11.05 5.06 7.41
C LEU A 34 11.82 4.24 8.45
N GLY A 35 12.64 3.26 8.03
CA GLY A 35 13.33 2.35 8.95
C GLY A 35 12.40 1.40 9.71
N LEU A 36 11.22 1.11 9.15
CA LEU A 36 10.20 0.25 9.77
C LEU A 36 10.27 -1.21 9.30
N SER A 37 11.23 -1.56 8.45
CA SER A 37 11.39 -2.94 7.95
C SER A 37 11.56 -3.93 9.11
N GLY A 38 10.85 -5.06 9.06
CA GLY A 38 10.89 -6.08 10.11
C GLY A 38 10.16 -5.69 11.41
N TRP A 39 9.46 -4.55 11.45
CA TRP A 39 8.52 -4.25 12.53
C TRP A 39 7.27 -5.12 12.39
N THR A 40 6.51 -5.25 13.47
CA THR A 40 5.26 -6.03 13.45
C THR A 40 4.16 -5.31 12.67
N ASP A 41 3.22 -6.05 12.09
CA ASP A 41 2.06 -5.51 11.37
C ASP A 41 1.30 -4.44 12.17
N VAL A 42 1.09 -4.69 13.46
CA VAL A 42 0.42 -3.76 14.37
C VAL A 42 1.22 -2.48 14.54
N ALA A 43 2.56 -2.57 14.64
CA ALA A 43 3.43 -1.40 14.77
C ALA A 43 3.47 -0.59 13.47
N ILE A 44 3.51 -1.25 12.31
CA ILE A 44 3.42 -0.61 11.00
C ILE A 44 2.08 0.14 10.86
N LEU A 45 0.95 -0.51 11.20
CA LEU A 45 -0.36 0.13 11.12
C LEU A 45 -0.51 1.30 12.11
N ARG A 46 0.07 1.21 13.30
CA ARG A 46 0.14 2.32 14.26
C ARG A 46 0.93 3.49 13.72
N GLU A 47 2.05 3.23 13.06
CA GLU A 47 2.86 4.27 12.46
C GLU A 47 2.16 4.91 11.25
N ALA A 48 1.44 4.12 10.46
CA ALA A 48 0.56 4.64 9.40
C ALA A 48 -0.49 5.60 9.98
N GLU A 49 -1.17 5.18 11.05
CA GLU A 49 -2.17 6.01 11.74
C GLU A 49 -1.56 7.30 12.28
N ARG A 50 -0.44 7.23 12.99
CA ARG A 50 0.29 8.39 13.53
C ARG A 50 0.69 9.41 12.45
N GLN A 51 1.00 8.95 11.25
CA GLN A 51 1.38 9.80 10.12
C GLN A 51 0.20 10.26 9.25
N GLY A 52 -1.03 9.84 9.56
CA GLY A 52 -2.19 10.14 8.73
C GLY A 52 -2.17 9.43 7.36
N ARG A 53 -1.61 8.22 7.30
CA ARG A 53 -1.41 7.44 6.07
C ARG A 53 -2.30 6.21 6.03
N ALA A 54 -2.88 5.91 4.88
CA ALA A 54 -3.46 4.60 4.61
C ALA A 54 -2.34 3.59 4.32
N LEU A 55 -2.46 2.38 4.85
CA LEU A 55 -1.50 1.30 4.59
C LEU A 55 -1.87 0.55 3.30
N LEU A 56 -0.91 0.29 2.42
CA LEU A 56 -1.06 -0.58 1.25
C LEU A 56 -0.17 -1.81 1.42
N THR A 57 -0.76 -2.99 1.36
CA THR A 57 -0.10 -4.27 1.65
C THR A 57 -0.60 -5.39 0.73
N HIS A 58 0.26 -6.39 0.49
CA HIS A 58 -0.13 -7.65 -0.11
C HIS A 58 -0.46 -8.75 0.93
N ASN A 59 -0.16 -8.54 2.21
CA ASN A 59 -0.46 -9.43 3.31
C ASN A 59 -1.94 -9.27 3.71
N VAL A 60 -2.81 -9.76 2.83
CA VAL A 60 -4.26 -9.61 2.96
C VAL A 60 -4.79 -10.27 4.24
N ALA A 61 -4.29 -11.45 4.58
CA ALA A 61 -4.83 -12.25 5.67
C ALA A 61 -4.67 -11.55 7.03
N ASP A 62 -3.44 -11.13 7.34
CA ASP A 62 -3.13 -10.58 8.66
C ASP A 62 -3.73 -9.18 8.83
N PHE A 63 -3.57 -8.31 7.84
CA PHE A 63 -4.09 -6.94 7.93
C PHE A 63 -5.61 -6.86 7.88
N ALA A 64 -6.31 -7.80 7.21
CA ALA A 64 -7.77 -7.87 7.29
C ALA A 64 -8.24 -8.18 8.71
N LEU A 65 -7.58 -9.12 9.40
CA LEU A 65 -7.89 -9.46 10.78
C LEU A 65 -7.61 -8.28 11.71
N ILE A 66 -6.45 -7.64 11.58
CA ILE A 66 -6.05 -6.50 12.41
C ILE A 66 -7.02 -5.32 12.22
N ALA A 67 -7.37 -4.98 10.97
CA ALA A 67 -8.30 -3.89 10.69
C ALA A 67 -9.69 -4.16 11.26
N ALA A 68 -10.21 -5.38 11.12
CA ALA A 68 -11.51 -5.77 11.69
C ALA A 68 -11.51 -5.69 13.22
N ASP A 69 -10.40 -6.08 13.84
CA ASP A 69 -10.20 -6.06 15.29
C ASP A 69 -10.08 -4.62 15.83
N TRP A 70 -9.41 -3.72 15.10
CA TRP A 70 -9.38 -2.29 15.40
C TRP A 70 -10.75 -1.64 15.28
N ALA A 71 -11.49 -1.95 14.22
CA ALA A 71 -12.85 -1.47 14.03
C ALA A 71 -13.78 -1.87 15.20
N LYS A 72 -13.70 -3.14 15.66
CA LYS A 72 -14.46 -3.62 16.82
C LYS A 72 -14.14 -2.86 18.11
N ARG A 73 -12.89 -2.44 18.29
CA ARG A 73 -12.44 -1.67 19.46
C ARG A 73 -12.66 -0.17 19.35
N GLY A 74 -13.10 0.33 18.19
CA GLY A 74 -13.16 1.77 17.92
C GLY A 74 -11.78 2.41 17.83
N THR A 75 -10.73 1.63 17.55
CA THR A 75 -9.39 2.17 17.31
C THR A 75 -9.34 2.80 15.92
N PRO A 76 -8.98 4.09 15.78
CA PRO A 76 -8.92 4.74 14.48
C PRO A 76 -7.76 4.21 13.64
N HIS A 77 -7.90 4.28 12.31
CA HIS A 77 -6.82 4.19 11.33
C HIS A 77 -7.25 4.93 10.06
N HIS A 78 -6.29 5.36 9.24
CA HIS A 78 -6.57 6.11 8.01
C HIS A 78 -6.91 5.22 6.79
N GLY A 79 -6.98 3.91 7.00
CA GLY A 79 -7.42 2.92 6.02
C GLY A 79 -6.37 1.86 5.75
N VAL A 80 -6.83 0.71 5.25
CA VAL A 80 -5.97 -0.39 4.81
C VAL A 80 -6.41 -0.82 3.42
N ILE A 81 -5.51 -0.72 2.45
CA ILE A 81 -5.70 -1.10 1.06
C ILE A 81 -5.09 -2.49 0.89
N LEU A 82 -5.96 -3.49 0.82
CA LEU A 82 -5.59 -4.89 0.61
C LEU A 82 -5.54 -5.17 -0.89
N ALA A 83 -4.35 -5.47 -1.41
CA ALA A 83 -4.17 -5.75 -2.83
C ALA A 83 -3.55 -7.14 -3.03
N PRO A 84 -4.10 -8.01 -3.88
CA PRO A 84 -3.48 -9.31 -4.15
C PRO A 84 -2.11 -9.12 -4.82
N GLN A 85 -1.09 -9.83 -4.34
CA GLN A 85 0.20 -9.89 -5.04
C GLN A 85 0.04 -10.73 -6.31
N ARG A 86 0.27 -10.12 -7.46
CA ARG A 86 0.28 -10.85 -8.73
C ARG A 86 1.68 -11.37 -9.04
N PRO A 87 1.81 -12.59 -9.56
CA PRO A 87 3.07 -13.10 -10.10
C PRO A 87 3.65 -12.14 -11.14
N PHE A 88 4.96 -11.97 -11.15
CA PHE A 88 5.62 -11.04 -12.08
C PHE A 88 5.30 -11.34 -13.55
N ARG A 89 5.17 -12.63 -13.92
CA ARG A 89 4.75 -13.06 -15.27
C ARG A 89 3.41 -12.49 -15.70
N GLU A 90 2.46 -12.30 -14.77
CA GLU A 90 1.14 -11.74 -15.07
C GLU A 90 1.19 -10.22 -15.22
N LEU A 91 2.11 -9.56 -14.50
CA LEU A 91 2.34 -8.12 -14.65
C LEU A 91 2.98 -7.77 -15.98
N LEU A 92 3.78 -8.68 -16.55
CA LEU A 92 4.36 -8.53 -17.89
C LEU A 92 3.42 -8.96 -19.01
N ALA A 93 2.40 -9.75 -18.69
CA ALA A 93 1.40 -10.14 -19.66
C ALA A 93 0.66 -8.89 -20.12
N ARG A 94 0.50 -8.74 -21.44
CA ARG A 94 -0.32 -7.68 -22.00
C ARG A 94 -1.73 -7.79 -21.38
N PRO A 95 -2.27 -6.69 -20.81
CA PRO A 95 -3.64 -6.71 -20.32
C PRO A 95 -4.59 -7.03 -21.48
N PRO A 96 -5.59 -7.91 -21.26
CA PRO A 96 -6.54 -8.25 -22.31
C PRO A 96 -7.28 -6.98 -22.77
N GLY A 97 -7.26 -6.71 -24.08
CA GLY A 97 -7.91 -5.56 -24.70
C GLY A 97 -6.99 -4.42 -25.17
N GLU A 98 -5.68 -4.48 -24.92
CA GLU A 98 -4.75 -3.45 -25.40
C GLU A 98 -4.26 -3.76 -26.83
N ALA A 99 -4.70 -2.96 -27.82
CA ALA A 99 -4.29 -3.11 -29.22
C ALA A 99 -2.78 -2.85 -29.40
N PRO A 100 -2.08 -3.59 -30.28
CA PRO A 100 -0.68 -3.31 -30.57
C PRO A 100 -0.53 -1.95 -31.28
N GLY A 101 0.17 -1.01 -30.65
CA GLY A 101 0.68 0.19 -31.34
C GLY A 101 0.43 1.55 -30.67
N GLY A 102 -0.23 1.64 -29.52
CA GLY A 102 -0.48 2.91 -28.84
C GLY A 102 0.75 3.44 -28.10
N ARG A 103 1.77 3.95 -28.82
CA ARG A 103 2.68 4.93 -28.20
C ARG A 103 1.89 6.23 -28.01
N ARG A 104 1.73 6.66 -26.76
CA ARG A 104 1.44 8.07 -26.45
C ARG A 104 2.75 8.85 -26.46
#